data_AF-A0AAW2E0X7-F1
#
_entry.id   AF-A0AAW2E0X7-F1
#
_cell.length_a   1.000
_cell.length_b   1.000
_cell.length_c   1.000
_cell.angle_alpha   90.00
_cell.angle_beta   90.00
_cell.angle_gamma   90.00
#
_symmetry.space_group_name_H-M   'P 1'
#
loop_
_entity.id
_entity.type
_entity.pdbx_description
1 polymer ?
#
loop_
_entity_poly.entity_id
_entity_poly.type
_entity_poly.pdbx_seq_one_letter_code
_entity_poly.pdbx_strand_id
1 'polypeptide(L)'
;MLGVPVDGLPVIGSVKMVWHGLCRDLLGHRPPDLIPQPYENRSILVGARISVSWLKPQFRGPLATDATDEVVQQHACYHILVWLGSILFMDKLVDWLSMMPLQFLNPISNTKRYSWGNGALAWLYKHLCKALETKAMQIGGALMLVQLWAYSRFPLICPVTRPPQPPVEVGPLTSQYVI
;
A
#
# COMPACT_ATOMS: atom_id res chain seq x y z
N MET A 1 12.40 8.28 -8.90
CA MET A 1 11.26 8.90 -8.18
C MET A 1 10.00 8.11 -8.49
N LEU A 2 9.06 7.96 -7.54
CA LEU A 2 7.88 7.06 -7.65
C LEU A 2 6.86 7.41 -8.76
N GLY A 3 7.06 8.47 -9.55
CA GLY A 3 6.18 8.85 -10.67
C GLY A 3 4.79 9.36 -10.24
N VAL A 4 4.63 9.72 -8.97
CA VAL A 4 3.36 10.19 -8.39
C VAL A 4 3.14 11.68 -8.72
N PRO A 5 1.94 12.10 -9.16
CA PRO A 5 1.67 13.50 -9.45
C PRO A 5 1.73 14.36 -8.18
N VAL A 6 2.46 15.47 -8.27
CA VAL A 6 2.61 16.47 -7.19
C VAL A 6 1.70 17.68 -7.45
N ASP A 7 1.30 17.89 -8.69
CA ASP A 7 0.31 18.89 -9.09
C ASP A 7 -1.11 18.31 -9.03
N GLY A 8 -2.12 19.18 -8.88
CA GLY A 8 -3.52 18.80 -8.89
C GLY A 8 -4.27 19.13 -7.59
N LEU A 9 -5.48 18.60 -7.47
CA LEU A 9 -6.38 18.84 -6.35
C LEU A 9 -5.83 18.25 -5.05
N PRO A 10 -6.03 18.92 -3.91
CA PRO A 10 -5.58 18.41 -2.62
C PRO A 10 -6.36 17.15 -2.22
N VAL A 11 -5.67 16.19 -1.63
CA VAL A 11 -6.24 14.93 -1.13
C VAL A 11 -6.90 15.19 0.24
N ILE A 12 -8.06 15.85 0.24
CA ILE A 12 -8.84 16.15 1.45
C ILE A 12 -10.02 15.18 1.50
N GLY A 13 -9.86 14.12 2.28
CA GLY A 13 -10.81 13.02 2.35
C GLY A 13 -11.72 13.10 3.56
N SER A 14 -12.99 12.67 3.41
CA SER A 14 -13.86 12.48 4.56
C SER A 14 -13.49 11.20 5.30
N VAL A 15 -13.31 11.29 6.61
CA VAL A 15 -13.15 10.11 7.48
C VAL A 15 -14.50 9.47 7.80
N LYS A 16 -15.59 10.25 7.69
CA LYS A 16 -16.97 9.83 7.90
C LYS A 16 -17.61 9.51 6.55
N MET A 17 -17.32 8.32 6.04
CA MET A 17 -17.88 7.80 4.78
C MET A 17 -18.61 6.49 5.06
N VAL A 18 -19.61 6.15 4.25
CA VAL A 18 -20.21 4.82 4.23
C VAL A 18 -19.29 3.86 3.46
N TRP A 19 -18.23 3.42 4.14
CA TRP A 19 -17.17 2.61 3.56
C TRP A 19 -17.65 1.29 2.94
N HIS A 20 -18.67 0.65 3.51
CA HIS A 20 -19.30 -0.55 2.95
C HIS A 20 -19.89 -0.29 1.55
N GLY A 21 -20.54 0.86 1.36
CA GLY A 21 -21.12 1.25 0.08
C GLY A 21 -20.03 1.54 -0.95
N LEU A 22 -19.02 2.32 -0.55
CA LEU A 22 -17.89 2.63 -1.43
C LEU A 22 -17.12 1.38 -1.88
N CYS A 23 -16.93 0.39 -0.99
CA CYS A 23 -16.32 -0.88 -1.36
C CYS A 23 -17.17 -1.65 -2.37
N ARG A 24 -18.49 -1.71 -2.17
CA ARG A 24 -19.38 -2.35 -3.14
C ARG A 24 -19.31 -1.65 -4.50
N ASP A 25 -19.34 -0.33 -4.51
CA ASP A 25 -19.47 0.43 -5.75
C ASP A 25 -18.16 0.43 -6.57
N LEU A 26 -16.99 0.47 -5.91
CA LEU A 26 -15.68 0.52 -6.57
C LEU A 26 -14.92 -0.80 -6.64
N LEU A 27 -15.19 -1.73 -5.72
CA LEU A 27 -14.50 -3.02 -5.65
C LEU A 27 -15.44 -4.19 -5.94
N GLY A 28 -16.75 -3.96 -6.12
CA GLY A 28 -17.73 -5.03 -6.35
C GLY A 28 -18.07 -5.85 -5.10
N HIS A 29 -17.38 -5.60 -3.97
CA HIS A 29 -17.45 -6.41 -2.78
C HIS A 29 -17.85 -5.58 -1.56
N ARG A 30 -18.95 -5.97 -0.91
CA ARG A 30 -19.39 -5.35 0.33
C ARG A 30 -18.80 -6.13 1.52
N PRO A 31 -17.95 -5.52 2.36
CA PRO A 31 -17.51 -6.17 3.58
C PRO A 31 -18.71 -6.51 4.46
N PRO A 32 -18.75 -7.72 5.08
CA PRO A 32 -19.82 -8.11 5.98
C PRO A 32 -19.98 -7.10 7.12
N ASP A 33 -21.22 -6.83 7.49
CA ASP A 33 -21.50 -6.18 8.76
C ASP A 33 -21.09 -7.14 9.90
N LEU A 34 -20.52 -6.62 10.99
CA LEU A 34 -20.09 -7.44 12.14
C LEU A 34 -21.24 -8.34 12.59
N ILE A 35 -21.12 -9.65 12.37
CA ILE A 35 -21.93 -10.63 13.11
C ILE A 35 -21.27 -10.73 14.49
N PRO A 36 -21.97 -10.43 15.59
CA PRO A 36 -21.45 -10.65 16.92
C PRO A 36 -21.37 -12.17 17.15
N GLN A 37 -20.28 -12.80 16.70
CA GLN A 37 -19.96 -14.17 17.07
C GLN A 37 -19.11 -14.11 18.36
N PRO A 38 -19.50 -14.83 19.43
CA PRO A 38 -18.88 -14.70 20.75
C PRO A 38 -17.37 -15.04 20.80
N TYR A 39 -16.83 -15.68 19.75
CA TYR A 39 -15.49 -16.25 19.73
C TYR A 39 -14.60 -15.77 18.56
N GLU A 40 -15.14 -14.97 17.62
CA GLU A 40 -14.36 -14.41 16.50
C GLU A 40 -14.49 -12.88 16.45
N ASN A 41 -13.63 -12.19 17.20
CA ASN A 41 -13.48 -10.73 17.14
C ASN A 41 -12.61 -10.30 15.94
N ARG A 42 -12.95 -10.71 14.72
CA ARG A 42 -12.26 -10.20 13.52
C ARG A 42 -13.15 -9.21 12.78
N SER A 43 -13.10 -7.95 13.20
CA SER A 43 -13.68 -6.86 12.42
C SER A 43 -12.98 -6.81 11.06
N ILE A 44 -13.76 -6.84 9.98
CA ILE A 44 -13.24 -6.72 8.60
C ILE A 44 -13.07 -5.25 8.24
N LEU A 45 -13.92 -4.40 8.80
CA LEU A 45 -13.94 -2.96 8.58
C LEU A 45 -13.91 -2.22 9.92
N VAL A 46 -12.97 -1.29 10.08
CA VAL A 46 -12.87 -0.43 11.27
C VAL A 46 -12.59 0.99 10.81
N GLY A 47 -13.65 1.82 10.81
CA GLY A 47 -13.58 3.17 10.25
C GLY A 47 -13.14 3.12 8.78
N ALA A 48 -12.13 3.91 8.42
CA ALA A 48 -11.56 3.97 7.07
C ALA A 48 -10.51 2.87 6.78
N ARG A 49 -10.55 1.73 7.48
CA ARG A 49 -9.59 0.64 7.31
C ARG A 49 -10.28 -0.69 7.02
N ILE A 50 -9.70 -1.47 6.11
CA ILE A 50 -10.19 -2.79 5.72
C ILE A 50 -9.12 -3.86 5.93
N SER A 51 -9.53 -5.06 6.35
CA SER A 51 -8.61 -6.18 6.53
C SER A 51 -8.08 -6.67 5.18
N VAL A 52 -6.76 -6.71 5.06
CA VAL A 52 -6.02 -7.20 3.89
C VAL A 52 -6.25 -8.70 3.71
N SER A 53 -6.32 -9.46 4.80
CA SER A 53 -6.62 -10.90 4.77
C SER A 53 -7.99 -11.23 4.16
N TRP A 54 -8.97 -10.34 4.31
CA TRP A 54 -10.30 -10.47 3.68
C TRP A 54 -10.32 -9.95 2.25
N LEU A 55 -9.61 -8.85 1.97
CA LEU A 55 -9.64 -8.21 0.66
C LEU A 55 -8.83 -8.99 -0.39
N LYS A 56 -7.62 -9.45 -0.05
CA LYS A 56 -6.72 -10.14 -1.01
C LYS A 56 -7.36 -11.36 -1.68
N PRO A 57 -8.03 -12.29 -0.97
CA PRO A 57 -8.61 -13.49 -1.58
C PRO A 57 -9.63 -13.19 -2.68
N GLN A 58 -10.33 -12.06 -2.61
CA GLN A 58 -11.38 -11.70 -3.58
C GLN A 58 -10.82 -11.34 -4.97
N PHE A 59 -9.55 -10.95 -5.03
CA PHE A 59 -8.87 -10.53 -6.27
C PHE A 59 -7.72 -11.46 -6.67
N ARG A 60 -7.66 -12.70 -6.12
CA ARG A 60 -6.58 -13.66 -6.46
C ARG A 60 -6.70 -14.30 -7.84
N GLY A 61 -7.92 -14.37 -8.38
CA GLY A 61 -8.16 -15.00 -9.68
C GLY A 61 -7.65 -14.14 -10.84
N PRO A 62 -7.12 -14.75 -11.92
CA PRO A 62 -6.87 -14.03 -13.15
C PRO A 62 -8.18 -13.48 -13.70
N LEU A 63 -8.13 -12.31 -14.34
CA LEU A 63 -9.29 -11.81 -15.07
C LEU A 63 -9.64 -12.77 -16.20
N ALA A 64 -10.93 -13.08 -16.34
CA ALA A 64 -11.42 -13.82 -17.47
C ALA A 64 -11.22 -13.01 -18.76
N THR A 65 -10.98 -13.70 -19.88
CA THR A 65 -10.70 -13.06 -21.18
C THR A 65 -11.90 -12.27 -21.71
N ASP A 66 -13.10 -12.58 -21.22
CA ASP A 66 -14.40 -11.97 -21.50
C ASP A 66 -14.92 -11.11 -20.33
N ALA A 67 -14.04 -10.71 -19.40
CA ALA A 67 -14.43 -9.86 -18.28
C ALA A 67 -15.01 -8.53 -18.75
N THR A 68 -16.10 -8.10 -18.11
CA THR A 68 -16.73 -6.81 -18.43
C THR A 68 -15.88 -5.63 -17.95
N ASP A 69 -16.09 -4.46 -18.54
CA ASP A 69 -15.39 -3.22 -18.17
C ASP A 69 -15.51 -2.90 -16.68
N GLU A 70 -16.65 -3.24 -16.06
CA GLU A 70 -16.86 -3.06 -14.62
C GLU A 70 -15.92 -3.93 -13.79
N VAL A 71 -15.73 -5.21 -14.17
CA VAL A 71 -14.82 -6.14 -13.48
C VAL A 71 -13.37 -5.69 -13.64
N VAL A 72 -13.00 -5.22 -14.85
CA VAL A 72 -11.68 -4.64 -15.12
C VAL A 72 -11.45 -3.42 -14.24
N GLN A 73 -12.43 -2.53 -14.15
CA GLN A 73 -12.35 -1.34 -13.30
C GLN A 73 -12.24 -1.70 -11.82
N GLN A 74 -13.00 -2.66 -11.33
CA GLN A 74 -12.92 -3.12 -9.93
C GLN A 74 -11.53 -3.68 -9.60
N HIS A 75 -10.95 -4.48 -10.49
CA HIS A 75 -9.62 -5.03 -10.32
C HIS A 75 -8.54 -3.93 -10.36
N ALA A 76 -8.66 -2.97 -11.27
CA ALA A 76 -7.77 -1.81 -11.33
C ALA A 76 -7.87 -0.95 -10.06
N CYS A 77 -9.09 -0.68 -9.57
CA CYS A 77 -9.33 0.02 -8.30
C CYS A 77 -8.66 -0.69 -7.12
N TYR A 78 -8.78 -2.02 -7.03
CA TYR A 78 -8.11 -2.81 -6.00
C TYR A 78 -6.59 -2.67 -6.05
N HIS A 79 -5.97 -2.83 -7.23
CA HIS A 79 -4.51 -2.74 -7.35
C HIS A 79 -3.98 -1.34 -7.02
N ILE A 80 -4.66 -0.30 -7.50
CA ILE A 80 -4.32 1.09 -7.18
C ILE A 80 -4.48 1.34 -5.68
N LEU A 81 -5.56 0.85 -5.06
CA LEU A 81 -5.78 0.98 -3.62
C LEU A 81 -4.68 0.30 -2.81
N VAL A 82 -4.33 -0.94 -3.16
CA VAL A 82 -3.24 -1.68 -2.49
C VAL A 82 -1.92 -0.95 -2.65
N TRP A 83 -1.61 -0.46 -3.85
CA TRP A 83 -0.39 0.30 -4.11
C TRP A 83 -0.34 1.59 -3.29
N LEU A 84 -1.38 2.42 -3.36
CA LEU A 84 -1.46 3.68 -2.59
C LEU A 84 -1.43 3.42 -1.08
N GLY A 85 -2.19 2.43 -0.60
CA GLY A 85 -2.30 2.12 0.81
C GLY A 85 -1.06 1.45 1.41
N SER A 86 -0.31 0.66 0.63
CA SER A 86 0.93 0.02 1.09
C SER A 86 2.16 0.91 0.97
N ILE A 87 2.21 1.80 -0.03
CA ILE A 87 3.40 2.61 -0.31
C ILE A 87 3.26 4.03 0.26
N LEU A 88 2.15 4.72 -0.02
CA LEU A 88 1.97 6.13 0.35
C LEU A 88 1.32 6.29 1.72
N PHE A 89 0.33 5.46 2.01
CA PHE A 89 -0.49 5.57 3.22
C PHE A 89 -0.29 4.39 4.17
N MET A 90 0.91 3.79 4.16
CA MET A 90 1.23 2.64 5.00
C MET A 90 0.91 2.93 6.46
N ASP A 91 0.10 2.07 7.07
CA ASP A 91 -0.21 2.16 8.50
C ASP A 91 0.69 1.22 9.30
N LYS A 92 0.70 1.36 10.63
CA LYS A 92 1.49 0.49 11.53
C LYS A 92 0.94 -0.94 11.61
N LEU A 93 -0.28 -1.16 11.13
CA LEU A 93 -1.02 -2.40 11.32
C LEU A 93 -0.86 -3.31 10.10
N VAL A 94 -0.19 -4.45 10.31
CA VAL A 94 0.23 -5.39 9.24
C VAL A 94 -0.94 -5.92 8.40
N ASP A 95 -2.12 -6.13 8.98
CA ASP A 95 -3.30 -6.68 8.29
C ASP A 95 -4.29 -5.62 7.81
N TRP A 96 -3.98 -4.33 7.88
CA TRP A 96 -4.97 -3.28 7.63
C TRP A 96 -4.54 -2.34 6.49
N LEU A 97 -5.46 -2.11 5.57
CA LEU A 97 -5.30 -1.19 4.44
C LEU A 97 -6.18 0.04 4.65
N SER A 98 -5.60 1.23 4.51
CA SER A 98 -6.37 2.47 4.50
C SER A 98 -7.23 2.55 3.25
N MET A 99 -8.55 2.73 3.43
CA MET A 99 -9.52 2.95 2.35
C MET A 99 -9.62 4.42 1.94
N MET A 100 -8.90 5.33 2.62
CA MET A 100 -8.91 6.75 2.27
C MET A 100 -8.60 7.02 0.79
N PRO A 101 -7.69 6.30 0.11
CA PRO A 101 -7.46 6.52 -1.33
C PRO A 101 -8.68 6.19 -2.19
N LEU A 102 -9.50 5.22 -1.76
CA LEU A 102 -10.63 4.70 -2.53
C LEU A 102 -11.65 5.79 -2.88
N GLN A 103 -11.86 6.78 -2.00
CA GLN A 103 -12.81 7.87 -2.25
C GLN A 103 -12.42 8.76 -3.45
N PHE A 104 -11.14 8.81 -3.79
CA PHE A 104 -10.61 9.61 -4.89
C PHE A 104 -10.55 8.82 -6.21
N LEU A 105 -10.84 7.51 -6.14
CA LEU A 105 -10.95 6.61 -7.29
C LEU A 105 -12.39 6.52 -7.80
N ASN A 106 -13.32 7.37 -7.35
CA ASN A 106 -14.70 7.40 -7.82
C ASN A 106 -14.99 8.62 -8.72
N PRO A 107 -15.17 8.46 -10.04
CA PRO A 107 -14.76 7.32 -10.89
C PRO A 107 -13.22 7.19 -10.99
N ILE A 108 -12.72 6.04 -11.47
CA ILE A 108 -11.28 5.72 -11.49
C ILE A 108 -10.44 6.74 -12.28
N SER A 109 -11.06 7.42 -13.25
CA SER A 109 -10.45 8.50 -14.05
C SER A 109 -10.01 9.70 -13.21
N ASN A 110 -10.58 9.89 -12.01
CA ASN A 110 -10.20 10.97 -11.11
C ASN A 110 -8.82 10.79 -10.48
N THR A 111 -8.25 9.58 -10.51
CA THR A 111 -6.92 9.30 -9.94
C THR A 111 -5.86 10.27 -10.44
N LYS A 112 -5.90 10.72 -11.70
CA LYS A 112 -4.89 11.64 -12.25
C LYS A 112 -5.06 13.10 -11.83
N ARG A 113 -6.21 13.46 -11.24
CA ARG A 113 -6.56 14.85 -10.90
C ARG A 113 -6.02 15.28 -9.54
N TYR A 114 -5.61 14.34 -8.70
CA TYR A 114 -5.19 14.61 -7.34
C TYR A 114 -3.68 14.63 -7.19
N SER A 115 -3.21 15.54 -6.33
CA SER A 115 -1.82 15.60 -5.88
C SER A 115 -1.55 14.52 -4.83
N TRP A 116 -1.40 13.29 -5.30
CA TRP A 116 -1.04 12.15 -4.46
C TRP A 116 0.30 12.34 -3.77
N GLY A 117 1.24 13.06 -4.40
CA GLY A 117 2.53 13.40 -3.82
C GLY A 117 2.40 14.27 -2.56
N ASN A 118 1.60 15.34 -2.62
CA ASN A 118 1.36 16.20 -1.46
C ASN A 118 0.55 15.47 -0.38
N GLY A 119 -0.42 14.64 -0.78
CA GLY A 119 -1.17 13.79 0.15
C GLY A 119 -0.26 12.82 0.92
N ALA A 120 0.67 12.16 0.22
CA ALA A 120 1.64 11.25 0.83
C ALA A 120 2.61 12.01 1.76
N LEU A 121 3.05 13.21 1.38
CA LEU A 121 3.91 14.05 2.20
C LEU A 121 3.21 14.50 3.49
N ALA A 122 1.96 14.95 3.40
CA ALA A 122 1.14 15.29 4.56
C ALA A 122 0.96 14.09 5.51
N TRP A 123 0.73 12.89 4.93
CA TRP A 123 0.65 11.65 5.70
C TRP A 123 1.95 11.32 6.41
N LEU A 124 3.08 11.44 5.71
CA LEU A 124 4.42 11.26 6.28
C LEU A 124 4.67 12.24 7.43
N TYR A 125 4.42 13.53 7.25
CA TYR A 125 4.59 14.52 8.32
C TYR A 125 3.73 14.19 9.54
N LYS A 126 2.47 13.79 9.34
CA LYS A 126 1.61 13.35 10.44
C LYS A 126 2.21 12.18 11.21
N HIS A 127 2.79 11.20 10.52
CA HIS A 127 3.42 10.06 11.17
C HIS A 127 4.75 10.41 11.86
N LEU A 128 5.53 11.34 11.30
CA LEU A 128 6.74 11.87 11.93
C LEU A 128 6.40 12.65 13.20
N CYS A 129 5.40 13.53 13.17
CA CYS A 129 4.94 14.24 14.37
C CYS A 129 4.51 13.26 15.47
N LYS A 130 3.76 12.20 15.12
CA LYS A 130 3.38 11.14 16.05
C LYS A 130 4.57 10.33 16.57
N ALA A 131 5.65 10.22 15.78
CA ALA A 131 6.86 9.51 16.20
C ALA A 131 7.68 10.30 17.22
N LEU A 132 7.53 11.63 17.26
CA LEU A 132 8.16 12.49 18.25
C LEU A 132 7.48 12.43 19.63
N GLU A 133 6.28 11.82 19.72
CA GLU A 133 5.63 11.59 21.00
C GLU A 133 6.37 10.47 21.79
N THR A 134 6.61 10.71 23.08
CA THR A 134 7.43 9.85 23.97
C THR A 134 6.95 8.39 24.10
N LYS A 135 5.74 8.08 23.64
CA LYS A 135 5.13 6.73 23.69
C LYS A 135 5.20 5.98 22.36
N ALA A 136 5.80 6.56 21.32
CA ALA A 136 5.82 5.94 19.99
C ALA A 136 6.90 4.84 19.87
N MET A 137 6.48 3.58 19.80
CA MET A 137 7.40 2.44 19.56
C MET A 137 7.68 2.16 18.07
N GLN A 138 6.84 2.64 17.16
CA GLN A 138 6.99 2.38 15.72
C GLN A 138 6.58 3.60 14.90
N ILE A 139 7.28 3.85 13.81
CA ILE A 139 6.94 4.88 12.82
C ILE A 139 6.16 4.20 11.70
N GLY A 140 4.90 4.61 11.53
CA GLY A 140 4.12 4.23 10.34
C GLY A 140 4.33 5.26 9.23
N GLY A 141 3.68 5.07 8.08
CA GLY A 141 3.74 6.01 6.96
C GLY A 141 4.79 5.66 5.91
N ALA A 142 4.89 6.50 4.89
CA ALA A 142 5.77 6.32 3.74
C ALA A 142 7.26 6.58 4.08
N LEU A 143 7.83 5.83 5.03
CA LEU A 143 9.27 5.85 5.34
C LEU A 143 10.13 5.64 4.08
N MET A 144 9.61 4.90 3.10
CA MET A 144 10.25 4.72 1.81
C MET A 144 10.47 6.05 1.07
N LEU A 145 9.59 7.05 1.23
CA LEU A 145 9.80 8.41 0.67
C LEU A 145 11.00 9.09 1.34
N VAL A 146 11.14 8.96 2.67
CA VAL A 146 12.28 9.50 3.42
C VAL A 146 13.58 8.80 2.99
N GLN A 147 13.54 7.47 2.84
CA GLN A 147 14.69 6.69 2.37
C GLN A 147 15.10 7.12 0.96
N LEU A 148 14.16 7.23 0.02
CA LEU A 148 14.44 7.69 -1.34
C LEU A 148 14.96 9.13 -1.38
N TRP A 149 14.40 10.02 -0.56
CA TRP A 149 14.90 11.38 -0.41
C TRP A 149 16.33 11.41 0.14
N ALA A 150 16.61 10.60 1.16
CA ALA A 150 17.92 10.52 1.78
C ALA A 150 18.96 9.98 0.79
N TYR A 151 18.62 8.94 0.02
CA TYR A 151 19.45 8.43 -1.07
C TYR A 151 19.72 9.47 -2.16
N SER A 152 18.74 10.31 -2.49
CA SER A 152 18.93 11.40 -3.45
C SER A 152 19.84 12.52 -2.94
N ARG A 153 19.92 12.75 -1.62
CA ARG A 153 20.71 13.83 -1.01
C ARG A 153 22.08 13.39 -0.50
N PHE A 154 22.18 12.13 -0.11
CA PHE A 154 23.37 11.52 0.47
C PHE A 154 23.71 10.23 -0.32
N PRO A 155 24.42 10.34 -1.46
CA PRO A 155 24.76 9.17 -2.27
C PRO A 155 25.57 8.09 -1.53
N LEU A 156 26.23 8.46 -0.43
CA LEU A 156 27.06 7.58 0.39
C LEU A 156 26.26 6.51 1.17
N ILE A 157 24.99 6.77 1.46
CA ILE A 157 24.11 5.82 2.18
C ILE A 157 23.26 4.97 1.23
N CYS A 158 23.37 5.19 -0.09
CA CYS A 158 22.66 4.38 -1.07
C CYS A 158 23.16 2.93 -1.02
N PRO A 159 22.26 1.93 -0.96
CA PRO A 159 22.67 0.55 -1.05
C PRO A 159 23.31 0.31 -2.42
N VAL A 160 24.59 -0.04 -2.42
CA VAL A 160 25.31 -0.43 -3.64
C VAL A 160 24.76 -1.79 -4.05
N THR A 161 24.00 -1.83 -5.15
CA THR A 161 23.64 -3.07 -5.84
C THR A 161 24.92 -3.70 -6.37
N ARG A 162 25.51 -4.61 -5.59
CA ARG A 162 26.59 -5.45 -6.11
C ARG A 162 25.95 -6.41 -7.12
N PRO A 163 26.47 -6.49 -8.36
CA PRO A 163 26.03 -7.52 -9.28
C PRO A 163 26.22 -8.89 -8.61
N PRO A 164 25.36 -9.88 -8.92
CA PRO A 164 25.59 -11.24 -8.47
C PRO A 164 27.01 -11.62 -8.88
N GLN A 165 27.82 -12.08 -7.90
CA GLN A 165 29.17 -12.52 -8.20
C GLN A 165 29.07 -13.64 -9.24
N PRO A 166 29.89 -13.63 -10.30
CA PRO A 166 29.95 -14.76 -11.22
C PRO A 166 30.20 -16.04 -10.41
N PRO A 167 29.66 -17.20 -10.84
CA PRO A 167 29.96 -18.47 -10.20
C PRO A 167 31.48 -18.56 -10.02
N VAL A 168 31.91 -18.80 -8.78
CA VAL A 168 33.33 -19.09 -8.52
C VAL A 168 33.63 -20.32 -9.37
N GLU A 169 34.40 -20.16 -10.45
CA GLU A 169 34.96 -21.32 -11.13
C GLU A 169 35.82 -22.03 -10.09
N VAL A 170 35.39 -23.25 -9.75
CA VAL A 170 36.17 -24.16 -8.93
C VAL A 170 37.37 -24.54 -9.78
N GLY A 171 38.41 -23.71 -9.73
CA GLY A 171 39.69 -24.00 -10.35
C GLY A 171 40.22 -25.36 -9.84
N PRO A 172 41.06 -26.05 -10.61
CA PRO A 172 41.44 -27.45 -10.38
C PRO A 172 42.23 -27.74 -9.08
N LEU A 173 42.33 -26.78 -8.15
CA LEU A 173 43.15 -26.87 -6.95
C LEU A 173 42.36 -27.14 -5.65
N THR A 174 41.03 -27.16 -5.68
CA THR A 174 40.21 -27.43 -4.46
C THR A 174 39.69 -28.86 -4.35
N SER A 175 40.26 -29.81 -5.10
CA SER A 175 40.04 -31.26 -4.87
C SER A 175 41.28 -31.93 -4.28
N GLN A 176 41.78 -31.39 -3.17
CA GLN A 176 42.58 -32.17 -2.24
C GLN A 176 42.17 -31.72 -0.85
N TYR A 177 41.38 -32.55 -0.19
CA TYR A 177 41.26 -32.79 1.26
C TYR A 177 39.88 -33.43 1.49
N VAL A 178 39.78 -34.71 1.12
CA VAL A 178 38.85 -35.65 1.75
C VAL A 178 39.74 -36.60 2.55
N ILE A 179 39.73 -36.45 3.87
CA ILE A 179 39.93 -37.52 4.85
C ILE A 179 38.95 -37.26 5.98
#